data_AF-A0A935U9Q4-F1
#
_entry.id   AF-A0A935U9Q4-F1
#
_cell.length_a   1.000
_cell.length_b   1.000
_cell.length_c   1.000
_cell.angle_alpha   90.00
_cell.angle_beta   90.00
_cell.angle_gamma   90.00
#
_symmetry.space_group_name_H-M   'P 1'
#
loop_
_entity.id
_entity.type
_entity.pdbx_description
1 polymer ?
#
loop_
_entity_poly.entity_id
_entity_poly.type
_entity_poly.pdbx_seq_one_letter_code
_entity_poly.pdbx_strand_id
1 'polypeptide(L)'
;MGAINGSRLLLMRLVRIPALVYRVAFAESLITLFVVGGLQYFLLSWLFGLSPDRAFAPAVALGAFATLSGHAGIELAARRSEGRGLLVATLRATTGANAAVAICTFGILLAFGHPPNTTLSRPITPTEWTVITVAIGVVGGALFHLFLGEETRIDRIFISLGGVPDSREWGRHLLAPCRRSWPGCSSA
;
A
#
# COMPACT_ATOMS: atom_id res chain seq x y z
N MET A 1 3.50 -2.61 -4.55
CA MET A 1 3.35 -1.14 -4.39
C MET A 1 3.33 -0.69 -2.94
N GLY A 2 2.53 -1.29 -2.05
CA GLY A 2 2.46 -0.88 -0.62
C GLY A 2 3.81 -0.85 0.12
N ALA A 3 4.64 -1.89 -0.01
CA ALA A 3 5.97 -1.94 0.62
C ALA A 3 6.95 -0.87 0.08
N ILE A 4 6.88 -0.55 -1.22
CA ILE A 4 7.70 0.51 -1.84
C ILE A 4 7.28 1.90 -1.32
N ASN A 5 5.98 2.10 -1.11
CA ASN A 5 5.46 3.36 -0.55
C ASN A 5 5.76 3.46 0.94
N GLY A 6 5.72 2.34 1.66
CA GLY A 6 6.12 2.23 3.07
C GLY A 6 7.61 2.53 3.30
N SER A 7 8.50 2.05 2.43
CA SER A 7 9.94 2.36 2.56
C SER A 7 10.28 3.83 2.26
N ARG A 8 9.44 4.54 1.49
CA ARG A 8 9.57 5.98 1.27
C ARG A 8 9.08 6.83 2.44
N LEU A 9 8.25 6.27 3.33
CA LEU A 9 7.94 6.85 4.64
C LEU A 9 9.13 6.63 5.57
N LEU A 10 10.23 7.34 5.31
CA LEU A 10 11.36 7.40 6.23
C LEU A 10 10.86 8.01 7.55
N LEU A 11 10.65 7.17 8.56
CA LEU A 11 10.23 7.57 9.91
C LEU A 11 11.09 8.73 10.44
N MET A 12 12.40 8.69 10.15
CA MET A 12 13.35 9.74 10.53
C MET A 12 13.08 11.10 9.88
N ARG A 13 12.57 11.14 8.64
CA ARG A 13 12.13 12.40 8.01
C ARG A 13 10.77 12.86 8.54
N LEU A 14 9.90 11.93 8.93
CA LEU A 14 8.60 12.25 9.50
C LEU A 14 8.73 13.00 10.84
N VAL A 15 9.74 12.68 11.65
CA VAL A 15 10.04 13.38 12.93
C VAL A 15 10.35 14.87 12.73
N ARG A 16 10.84 15.28 11.55
CA ARG A 16 11.11 16.70 11.24
C ARG A 16 9.90 17.48 10.73
N ILE A 17 8.82 16.80 10.34
CA ILE A 17 7.61 17.46 9.83
C ILE A 17 6.76 17.88 11.03
N PRO A 18 6.19 19.09 11.06
CA PRO A 18 5.31 19.51 12.15
C PRO A 18 4.17 18.51 12.33
N ALA A 19 3.95 18.05 13.56
CA ALA A 19 2.88 17.09 13.90
C ALA A 19 1.49 17.56 13.42
N LEU A 20 1.30 18.88 13.27
CA LEU A 20 0.10 19.48 12.71
C LEU A 20 -0.20 18.99 11.29
N VAL A 21 0.81 18.89 10.41
CA VAL A 21 0.62 18.45 9.02
C VAL A 21 0.09 17.03 8.97
N TYR A 22 0.63 16.14 9.82
CA TYR A 22 0.17 14.77 9.92
C TYR A 22 -1.26 14.67 10.45
N ARG A 23 -1.62 15.46 11.47
CA ARG A 23 -2.98 15.50 12.02
C ARG A 23 -3.99 15.99 10.99
N VAL A 24 -3.65 17.04 10.23
CA VAL A 24 -4.51 17.57 9.18
C VAL A 24 -4.70 16.55 8.07
N ALA A 25 -3.62 15.94 7.57
CA ALA A 25 -3.68 14.88 6.57
C ALA A 25 -4.55 13.70 7.04
N PHE A 26 -4.35 13.24 8.28
CA PHE A 26 -5.14 12.14 8.83
C PHE A 26 -6.63 12.51 8.99
N ALA A 27 -6.92 13.72 9.45
CA ALA A 27 -8.29 14.23 9.54
C ALA A 27 -8.94 14.33 8.15
N GLU A 28 -8.22 14.81 7.14
CA GLU A 28 -8.66 14.84 5.74
C GLU A 28 -9.00 13.43 5.23
N SER A 29 -8.14 12.44 5.48
CA SER A 29 -8.40 11.04 5.12
C SER A 29 -9.68 10.51 5.78
N LEU A 30 -9.84 10.75 7.09
CA LEU A 30 -11.03 10.32 7.83
C LEU A 30 -12.30 11.00 7.32
N ILE A 31 -12.25 12.31 7.09
CA ILE A 31 -13.38 13.06 6.52
C ILE A 31 -13.75 12.47 5.15
N THR A 32 -12.77 12.21 4.29
CA THR A 32 -13.00 11.61 2.97
C THR A 32 -13.65 10.22 3.10
N LEU A 33 -13.13 9.38 3.99
CA LEU A 33 -13.69 8.06 4.28
C LEU A 33 -15.17 8.15 4.71
N PHE A 34 -15.47 8.99 5.69
CA PHE A 34 -16.83 9.09 6.24
C PHE A 34 -17.80 9.78 5.29
N VAL A 35 -17.36 10.81 4.56
CA VAL A 35 -18.21 11.52 3.61
C VAL A 35 -18.54 10.62 2.42
N VAL A 36 -17.54 10.00 1.79
CA VAL A 36 -17.76 9.14 0.63
C VAL A 36 -18.47 7.85 1.04
N GLY A 37 -18.04 7.22 2.12
CA GLY A 37 -18.69 6.02 2.65
C GLY A 37 -20.12 6.27 3.10
N GLY A 38 -20.37 7.38 3.81
CA GLY A 38 -21.71 7.77 4.26
C GLY A 38 -22.65 8.09 3.08
N LEU A 39 -22.16 8.83 2.08
CA LEU A 39 -22.93 9.13 0.88
C LEU A 39 -23.25 7.85 0.09
N GLN A 40 -22.26 6.96 -0.08
CA GLN A 40 -22.47 5.68 -0.75
C GLN A 40 -23.47 4.80 0.01
N TYR A 41 -23.35 4.72 1.34
CA TYR A 41 -24.28 3.98 2.18
C TYR A 41 -25.71 4.51 2.04
N PHE A 42 -25.87 5.84 2.08
CA PHE A 42 -27.16 6.50 1.88
C PHE A 42 -27.74 6.20 0.49
N LEU A 43 -26.93 6.34 -0.57
CA LEU A 43 -27.36 6.03 -1.93
C LEU A 43 -27.75 4.56 -2.10
N LEU A 44 -26.96 3.62 -1.55
CA LEU A 44 -27.27 2.19 -1.62
C LEU A 44 -28.58 1.84 -0.89
N SER A 45 -28.79 2.43 0.28
CA SER A 45 -30.00 2.20 1.08
C SER A 45 -31.23 2.84 0.44
N TRP A 46 -31.11 4.07 -0.06
CA TRP A 46 -32.22 4.85 -0.60
C TRP A 46 -32.60 4.43 -2.03
N LEU A 47 -31.61 4.29 -2.92
CA LEU A 47 -31.86 4.02 -4.35
C LEU A 47 -32.19 2.55 -4.63
N PHE A 48 -31.53 1.62 -3.93
CA PHE A 48 -31.68 0.19 -4.16
C PHE A 48 -32.48 -0.53 -3.07
N GLY A 49 -32.89 0.17 -2.00
CA GLY A 49 -33.63 -0.44 -0.89
C GLY A 49 -32.83 -1.52 -0.16
N LEU A 50 -31.49 -1.46 -0.19
CA LEU A 50 -30.64 -2.46 0.45
C LEU A 50 -30.76 -2.38 1.97
N SER A 51 -30.75 -3.54 2.63
CA SER A 51 -30.66 -3.59 4.08
C SER A 51 -29.33 -2.98 4.57
N PRO A 52 -29.31 -2.34 5.76
CA PRO A 52 -28.10 -1.74 6.33
C PRO A 52 -26.89 -2.67 6.29
N ASP A 53 -27.07 -3.94 6.64
CA ASP A 53 -26.00 -4.95 6.71
C ASP A 53 -25.34 -5.21 5.35
N ARG A 54 -26.13 -5.16 4.27
CA ARG A 54 -25.64 -5.40 2.90
C ARG A 54 -25.04 -4.14 2.28
N ALA A 55 -25.54 -2.96 2.66
CA ALA A 55 -25.03 -1.68 2.17
C ALA A 55 -23.73 -1.25 2.87
N PHE A 56 -23.54 -1.63 4.15
CA PHE A 56 -22.43 -1.16 4.97
C PHE A 56 -21.06 -1.52 4.42
N ALA A 57 -20.81 -2.81 4.15
CA ALA A 57 -19.51 -3.27 3.69
C ALA A 57 -19.03 -2.63 2.38
N PRO A 58 -19.82 -2.61 1.28
CA PRO A 58 -19.41 -1.95 0.04
C PRO A 58 -19.27 -0.42 0.18
N ALA A 59 -20.08 0.21 1.04
CA ALA A 59 -19.97 1.64 1.30
C ALA A 59 -18.66 2.01 2.02
N VAL A 60 -18.30 1.29 3.08
CA VAL A 60 -17.04 1.47 3.80
C VAL A 60 -15.85 1.15 2.88
N ALA A 61 -15.94 0.09 2.07
CA ALA A 61 -14.91 -0.25 1.09
C ALA A 61 -14.70 0.87 0.07
N LEU A 62 -15.76 1.46 -0.47
CA LEU A 62 -15.65 2.56 -1.42
C LEU A 62 -15.08 3.83 -0.76
N GLY A 63 -15.51 4.14 0.47
CA GLY A 63 -14.94 5.24 1.25
C GLY A 63 -13.42 5.05 1.46
N ALA A 64 -12.98 3.82 1.80
CA ALA A 64 -11.57 3.49 1.95
C ALA A 64 -10.80 3.66 0.63
N PHE A 65 -11.36 3.18 -0.48
CA PHE A 65 -10.77 3.40 -1.81
C PHE A 65 -10.66 4.88 -2.16
N ALA A 66 -11.66 5.70 -1.82
CA ALA A 66 -11.65 7.12 -2.12
C ALA A 66 -10.57 7.90 -1.35
N THR A 67 -10.13 7.40 -0.19
CA THR A 67 -8.98 7.99 0.50
C THR A 67 -7.67 7.80 -0.26
N LEU A 68 -7.54 6.78 -1.11
CA LEU A 68 -6.28 6.48 -1.79
C LEU A 68 -5.95 7.54 -2.84
N SER A 69 -4.79 8.19 -2.69
CA SER A 69 -4.25 9.11 -3.69
C SER A 69 -3.24 8.41 -4.59
N GLY A 70 -3.32 8.66 -5.90
CA GLY A 70 -2.38 8.13 -6.88
C GLY A 70 -1.01 8.78 -6.78
N HIS A 71 0.03 7.99 -6.49
CA HIS A 71 1.42 8.48 -6.44
C HIS A 71 1.88 9.10 -7.77
N ALA A 72 1.37 8.60 -8.90
CA ALA A 72 1.67 9.14 -10.22
C ALA A 72 1.23 10.61 -10.36
N GLY A 73 0.06 10.98 -9.81
CA GLY A 73 -0.43 12.36 -9.84
C GLY A 73 0.45 13.30 -9.03
N ILE A 74 0.95 12.82 -7.89
CA ILE A 74 1.85 13.61 -7.02
C ILE A 74 3.23 13.74 -7.64
N GLU A 75 3.75 12.70 -8.27
CA GLU A 75 5.03 12.80 -8.97
C GLU A 75 4.95 13.75 -10.16
N LEU A 76 3.84 13.74 -10.90
CA LEU A 76 3.58 14.71 -11.97
C LEU A 76 3.45 16.14 -11.43
N ALA A 77 2.71 16.35 -10.33
CA ALA A 77 2.59 17.65 -9.67
C ALA A 77 3.91 18.15 -9.09
N ALA A 78 4.74 17.24 -8.56
CA ALA A 78 6.06 17.54 -8.03
C ALA A 78 7.04 17.97 -9.14
N ARG A 79 7.02 17.29 -10.29
CA ARG A 79 7.84 17.66 -11.46
C ARG A 79 7.54 19.06 -11.97
N ARG A 80 6.27 19.47 -11.90
CA ARG A 80 5.82 20.81 -12.33
C ARG A 80 6.14 21.91 -11.32
N SER A 81 6.46 21.54 -10.08
CA SER A 81 6.72 22.47 -8.98
C SER A 81 8.23 22.63 -8.76
N GLU A 82 8.93 23.22 -9.73
CA GLU A 82 10.36 23.54 -9.63
C GLU A 82 10.60 24.48 -8.42
N GLY A 83 11.05 23.92 -7.29
CA GLY A 83 11.46 24.69 -6.11
C GLY A 83 10.55 24.64 -4.87
N ARG A 84 9.39 23.97 -4.89
CA ARG A 84 8.48 23.90 -3.71
C ARG A 84 8.67 22.62 -2.89
N GLY A 85 9.86 22.43 -2.32
CA GLY A 85 10.19 21.24 -1.53
C GLY A 85 9.22 20.93 -0.38
N LEU A 86 8.67 21.95 0.27
CA LEU A 86 7.67 21.79 1.34
C LEU A 86 6.34 21.23 0.84
N LEU A 87 5.85 21.70 -0.32
CA LEU A 87 4.59 21.23 -0.91
C LEU A 87 4.67 19.74 -1.23
N VAL A 88 5.78 19.31 -1.83
CA VAL A 88 6.02 17.91 -2.17
C VAL A 88 6.12 17.04 -0.91
N ALA A 89 6.74 17.56 0.17
CA ALA A 89 6.79 16.88 1.45
C ALA A 89 5.39 16.69 2.06
N THR A 90 4.56 17.73 2.04
CA THR A 90 3.17 17.66 2.51
C THR A 90 2.34 16.66 1.71
N LEU A 91 2.41 16.70 0.37
CA LEU A 91 1.69 15.76 -0.49
C LEU A 91 2.08 14.30 -0.20
N ARG A 92 3.38 14.04 0.02
CA ARG A 92 3.86 12.71 0.41
C ARG A 92 3.34 12.29 1.78
N ALA A 93 3.32 13.19 2.75
CA ALA A 93 2.76 12.91 4.08
C ALA A 93 1.26 12.59 4.00
N THR A 94 0.48 13.38 3.25
CA THR A 94 -0.95 13.13 3.02
C THR A 94 -1.19 11.78 2.36
N THR A 95 -0.38 11.42 1.37
CA THR A 95 -0.50 10.13 0.70
C THR A 95 -0.21 8.95 1.61
N GLY A 96 0.78 9.09 2.49
CA GLY A 96 1.08 8.09 3.51
C GLY A 96 -0.07 7.91 4.50
N ALA A 97 -0.64 9.02 5.00
CA ALA A 97 -1.80 9.00 5.89
C ALA A 97 -3.02 8.35 5.21
N ASN A 98 -3.32 8.75 3.98
CA ASN A 98 -4.37 8.18 3.14
C ASN A 98 -4.23 6.67 2.98
N ALA A 99 -3.03 6.20 2.62
CA ALA A 99 -2.77 4.77 2.48
C ALA A 99 -2.92 4.02 3.81
N ALA A 100 -2.45 4.58 4.93
CA ALA A 100 -2.61 3.98 6.24
C ALA A 100 -4.09 3.84 6.64
N VAL A 101 -4.89 4.90 6.45
CA VAL A 101 -6.34 4.87 6.73
C VAL A 101 -7.04 3.83 5.86
N ALA A 102 -6.74 3.78 4.56
CA ALA A 102 -7.33 2.78 3.66
C ALA A 102 -7.00 1.35 4.11
N ILE A 103 -5.72 1.05 4.38
CA ILE A 103 -5.27 -0.29 4.78
C ILE A 103 -5.90 -0.70 6.11
N CYS A 104 -5.89 0.18 7.11
CA CYS A 104 -6.53 -0.09 8.40
C CYS A 104 -8.03 -0.33 8.24
N THR A 105 -8.71 0.47 7.42
CA THR A 105 -10.15 0.33 7.17
C THR A 105 -10.46 -1.01 6.49
N PHE A 106 -9.70 -1.40 5.47
CA PHE A 106 -9.86 -2.71 4.83
C PHE A 106 -9.55 -3.87 5.78
N GLY A 107 -8.50 -3.75 6.60
CA GLY A 107 -8.16 -4.77 7.60
C GLY A 107 -9.29 -4.99 8.60
N ILE A 108 -9.87 -3.90 9.12
CA ILE A 108 -11.04 -3.93 9.99
C ILE A 108 -12.24 -4.54 9.26
N LEU A 109 -12.53 -4.09 8.05
CA LEU A 109 -13.66 -4.60 7.26
C LEU A 109 -13.54 -6.11 7.00
N LEU A 110 -12.34 -6.60 6.70
CA LEU A 110 -12.06 -8.03 6.53
C LEU A 110 -12.21 -8.81 7.84
N ALA A 111 -11.79 -8.23 8.97
CA ALA A 111 -11.96 -8.86 10.28
C ALA A 111 -13.44 -9.04 10.65
N PHE A 112 -14.30 -8.09 10.29
CA PHE A 112 -15.76 -8.21 10.46
C PHE A 112 -16.42 -9.14 9.44
N GLY A 113 -15.90 -9.22 8.23
CA GLY A 113 -16.41 -10.09 7.17
C GLY A 113 -15.95 -11.55 7.25
N HIS A 114 -15.07 -11.90 8.19
CA HIS A 114 -14.52 -13.24 8.29
C HIS A 114 -15.59 -14.22 8.80
N PRO A 115 -15.92 -15.29 8.06
CA PRO A 115 -16.87 -16.29 8.54
C PRO A 115 -16.31 -16.99 9.78
N PRO A 116 -17.15 -17.35 10.76
CA PRO A 116 -16.69 -18.06 11.95
C PRO A 116 -16.06 -19.40 11.56
N ASN A 117 -14.84 -19.67 12.02
CA ASN A 117 -14.17 -20.95 11.80
C ASN A 117 -14.84 -22.03 12.66
N THR A 118 -15.45 -23.02 12.00
CA THR A 118 -16.15 -24.12 12.67
C THR A 118 -15.23 -25.22 13.19
N THR A 119 -13.94 -25.15 12.87
CA THR A 119 -12.91 -26.16 13.24
C THR A 119 -12.29 -25.92 14.61
N LEU A 120 -12.42 -24.72 15.16
CA LEU A 120 -11.88 -24.37 16.48
C LEU A 120 -12.98 -24.50 17.54
N SER A 121 -12.61 -25.00 18.72
CA SER A 121 -13.55 -25.10 19.85
C SER A 121 -14.09 -23.75 20.32
N ARG A 122 -13.38 -22.65 20.00
CA ARG A 122 -13.83 -21.27 20.20
C ARG A 122 -13.52 -20.47 18.92
N PRO A 123 -14.53 -19.88 18.25
CA PRO A 123 -14.28 -19.05 17.09
C PRO A 123 -13.55 -17.76 17.49
N ILE A 124 -12.62 -17.32 16.65
CA ILE A 124 -11.91 -16.06 16.81
C ILE A 124 -12.89 -14.90 16.57
N THR A 125 -12.95 -13.98 17.51
CA THR A 125 -13.81 -12.79 17.45
C THR A 125 -13.30 -11.76 16.44
N PRO A 126 -14.15 -10.89 15.88
CA PRO A 126 -13.72 -9.81 14.97
C PRO A 126 -12.67 -8.87 15.60
N THR A 127 -12.75 -8.64 16.91
CA THR A 127 -11.77 -7.84 17.64
C THR A 127 -10.41 -8.52 17.68
N GLU A 128 -10.36 -9.83 17.96
CA GLU A 128 -9.12 -10.61 17.93
C GLU A 128 -8.51 -10.60 16.51
N TRP A 129 -9.33 -10.77 15.47
CA TRP A 129 -8.87 -10.65 14.08
C TRP A 129 -8.28 -9.27 13.78
N THR A 130 -8.94 -8.21 14.21
CA THR A 130 -8.46 -6.84 14.03
C THR A 130 -7.11 -6.63 14.70
N VAL A 131 -6.96 -7.10 15.96
CA VAL A 131 -5.70 -7.01 16.70
C VAL A 131 -4.59 -7.79 16.00
N ILE A 132 -4.87 -9.00 15.51
CA ILE A 132 -3.90 -9.83 14.77
C ILE A 132 -3.47 -9.11 13.48
N THR A 133 -4.41 -8.56 12.71
CA THR A 133 -4.09 -7.83 11.47
C THR A 133 -3.23 -6.60 11.75
N VAL A 134 -3.56 -5.81 12.78
CA VAL A 134 -2.76 -4.65 13.19
C VAL A 134 -1.38 -5.08 13.66
N ALA A 135 -1.28 -6.14 14.48
CA ALA A 135 -0.02 -6.67 14.97
C ALA A 135 0.89 -7.15 13.82
N ILE A 136 0.35 -7.89 12.85
CA ILE A 136 1.09 -8.32 11.66
C ILE A 136 1.56 -7.12 10.84
N GLY A 137 0.72 -6.10 10.68
CA GLY A 137 1.09 -4.86 9.98
C GLY A 137 2.24 -4.11 10.66
N VAL A 138 2.19 -3.97 11.98
CA VAL A 138 3.22 -3.30 12.79
C VAL A 138 4.53 -4.11 12.79
N VAL A 139 4.46 -5.42 13.09
CA VAL A 139 5.64 -6.30 13.12
C VAL A 139 6.26 -6.39 11.73
N GLY A 140 5.45 -6.60 10.69
CA GLY A 140 5.90 -6.60 9.30
C GLY A 140 6.58 -5.29 8.93
N GLY A 141 5.94 -4.16 9.22
CA GLY A 141 6.53 -2.83 8.98
C GLY A 141 7.84 -2.60 9.72
N ALA A 142 7.95 -3.04 10.97
CA ALA A 142 9.17 -2.96 11.76
C ALA A 142 10.30 -3.83 11.19
N LEU A 143 10.00 -5.07 10.80
CA LEU A 143 10.97 -5.97 10.16
C LEU A 143 11.42 -5.41 8.80
N PHE A 144 10.50 -4.90 7.99
CA PHE A 144 10.84 -4.19 6.74
C PHE A 144 11.78 -3.02 7.03
N HIS A 145 11.51 -2.23 8.06
CA HIS A 145 12.38 -1.11 8.43
C HIS A 145 13.78 -1.57 8.86
N LEU A 146 13.89 -2.64 9.66
CA LEU A 146 15.15 -3.18 10.13
C LEU A 146 16.00 -3.79 9.00
N PHE A 147 15.38 -4.52 8.08
CA PHE A 147 16.10 -5.22 7.01
C PHE A 147 16.38 -4.36 5.77
N LEU A 148 15.51 -3.41 5.41
CA LEU A 148 15.77 -2.53 4.27
C LEU A 148 16.70 -1.36 4.61
N GLY A 149 16.77 -0.94 5.88
CA GLY A 149 17.57 0.22 6.28
C GLY A 149 17.24 1.49 5.48
N GLU A 150 18.24 2.35 5.21
CA GLU A 150 18.12 3.52 4.34
C GLU A 150 18.33 3.20 2.84
N GLU A 151 18.26 1.93 2.43
CA GLU A 151 18.50 1.58 1.02
C GLU A 151 17.38 2.14 0.13
N THR A 152 17.74 3.12 -0.70
CA THR A 152 16.80 3.84 -1.57
C THR A 152 16.63 3.17 -2.94
N ARG A 153 17.46 2.17 -3.27
CA ARG A 153 17.39 1.46 -4.56
C ARG A 153 16.34 0.36 -4.54
N ILE A 154 15.23 0.62 -5.22
CA ILE A 154 14.09 -0.29 -5.39
C ILE A 154 14.52 -1.67 -5.93
N ASP A 155 15.48 -1.71 -6.86
CA ASP A 155 15.92 -2.96 -7.48
C ASP A 155 16.57 -3.92 -6.49
N ARG A 156 17.31 -3.40 -5.51
CA ARG A 156 17.94 -4.24 -4.46
C ARG A 156 16.93 -4.80 -3.48
N ILE A 157 15.85 -4.07 -3.22
CA ILE A 157 14.77 -4.50 -2.32
C ILE A 157 14.04 -5.72 -2.90
N PHE A 158 13.77 -5.72 -4.21
CA PHE A 158 13.12 -6.87 -4.85
C PHE A 158 14.03 -8.10 -4.92
N ILE A 159 15.34 -7.90 -5.11
CA ILE A 159 16.32 -8.98 -5.14
C ILE A 159 16.47 -9.62 -3.74
N SER A 160 16.50 -8.82 -2.67
CA SER A 160 16.58 -9.35 -1.30
C SER A 160 15.30 -10.02 -0.83
N LEU A 161 14.12 -9.57 -1.28
CA LEU A 161 12.84 -10.15 -0.89
C LEU A 161 12.47 -11.41 -1.70
N GLY A 162 12.83 -11.45 -2.98
CA GLY A 162 12.47 -12.54 -3.87
C GLY A 162 13.38 -13.77 -3.75
N GLY A 163 14.49 -13.68 -3.01
CA GLY A 163 15.52 -14.72 -3.00
C GLY A 163 16.02 -15.05 -4.41
N VAL A 164 15.89 -14.11 -5.36
CA VAL A 164 16.22 -14.35 -6.76
C VAL A 164 17.74 -14.39 -6.85
N PRO A 165 18.36 -15.52 -7.25
CA PRO A 165 19.79 -15.60 -7.45
C PRO A 165 20.22 -14.55 -8.46
N ASP A 166 21.36 -13.90 -8.21
CA ASP A 166 21.92 -12.85 -9.05
C ASP A 166 21.84 -13.23 -10.54
N SER A 167 21.06 -12.47 -11.32
CA SER A 167 20.86 -12.73 -12.74
C SER A 167 22.17 -12.56 -13.55
N ARG A 168 23.21 -11.95 -12.97
CA ARG A 168 24.57 -11.93 -13.55
C ARG A 168 25.24 -13.31 -13.53
N GLU A 169 24.81 -14.21 -12.65
CA GLU A 169 25.25 -15.62 -12.65
C GLU A 169 24.50 -16.44 -13.71
N TRP A 170 23.19 -16.22 -13.86
CA TRP A 170 22.38 -16.85 -14.92
C TRP A 170 22.76 -16.41 -16.34
N GLY A 171 23.12 -15.14 -16.54
CA GLY A 171 23.59 -14.64 -17.83
C GLY A 171 24.91 -15.28 -18.28
N ARG A 172 25.76 -15.72 -17.36
CA ARG A 172 27.02 -16.43 -17.70
C ARG A 172 26.80 -17.89 -18.10
N HIS A 173 25.73 -18.53 -17.63
CA HIS A 173 25.38 -19.88 -18.04
C HIS A 173 24.60 -19.95 -19.37
N LEU A 174 23.82 -18.92 -19.69
CA LEU A 174 23.07 -18.84 -20.95
C LEU A 174 23.87 -18.25 -22.13
N LEU A 175 25.00 -17.57 -21.85
CA LEU A 175 25.91 -17.05 -22.88
C LEU A 175 27.18 -17.91 -23.06
N ALA A 176 27.24 -19.09 -22.43
CA ALA A 176 28.19 -20.13 -22.85
C ALA A 176 27.84 -20.57 -24.29
N PRO A 177 28.83 -20.75 -25.17
CA PRO A 177 28.79 -20.24 -26.53
C PRO A 177 28.07 -21.19 -27.49
N CYS A 178 26.91 -20.77 -28.00
CA CYS A 178 26.37 -21.27 -29.27
C CYS A 178 27.14 -20.63 -30.45
N ARG A 179 28.48 -20.76 -30.43
CA ARG A 179 29.40 -20.19 -31.40
C ARG A 179 30.22 -21.29 -32.07
N ARG A 180 29.58 -22.41 -32.46
CA ARG A 180 30.14 -23.37 -33.42
C ARG A 180 29.02 -23.90 -34.31
N SER A 181 29.27 -23.81 -35.62
CA SER A 181 28.58 -24.43 -36.75
C SER A 181 27.16 -23.95 -37.13
N TRP A 182 27.05 -22.80 -37.77
CA TRP A 182 26.02 -22.58 -38.81
C TRP A 182 26.71 -22.14 -40.11
N PRO A 183 26.88 -23.04 -41.10
CA PRO A 183 27.35 -22.69 -42.43
C PRO A 183 26.14 -22.19 -43.25
N GLY A 184 25.97 -20.88 -43.38
CA GLY A 184 24.86 -20.37 -44.20
C GLY A 184 24.56 -18.87 -44.21
N CYS A 185 25.24 -18.03 -43.41
CA CYS A 185 25.08 -16.57 -43.54
C CYS A 185 25.98 -16.03 -44.67
N SER A 186 25.51 -16.16 -45.91
CA SER A 186 26.00 -15.36 -47.04
C SER A 186 25.22 -14.05 -47.11
N SER A 187 25.98 -12.96 -47.16
CA SER A 187 25.57 -11.57 -47.35
C SER A 187 24.58 -11.35 -48.50
N ALA A 188 23.51 -10.61 -48.21
CA ALA A 188 22.71 -9.84 -49.17
C ALA A 188 22.43 -8.46 -48.54
#